data_AF-A0A4U9D8N4-F1
#
_entry.id   AF-A0A4U9D8N4-F1
#
_cell.length_a   1.000
_cell.length_b   1.000
_cell.length_c   1.000
_cell.angle_alpha   90.00
_cell.angle_beta   90.00
_cell.angle_gamma   90.00
#
_symmetry.space_group_name_H-M   'P 1'
#
loop_
_entity.id
_entity.type
_entity.pdbx_description
1 polymer ?
#
loop_
_entity_poly.entity_id
_entity_poly.type
_entity_poly.pdbx_seq_one_letter_code
_entity_poly.pdbx_strand_id
1 'polypeptide(L)' 'MSNSVQSNSGVLVHFTLKLDDGSTAESTRNNGKPALFRLGDASLTEGLEQHLLGLKAGDKTNFSLRA' A
#
# COMPACT_ATOMS: atom_id res chain seq x y z
N MET A 1 10.31 16.01 -13.04
CA MET A 1 10.30 14.58 -12.66
C MET A 1 9.13 14.36 -11.74
N SER A 2 8.16 13.55 -12.15
CA SER A 2 6.97 13.25 -11.35
C SER A 2 7.34 12.27 -10.23
N ASN A 3 7.45 12.76 -9.00
CA ASN A 3 7.64 11.95 -7.78
C ASN A 3 6.33 11.23 -7.38
N SER A 4 5.71 10.54 -8.33
CA SER A 4 4.47 9.78 -8.14
C SER A 4 4.68 8.31 -8.43
N VAL A 5 3.95 7.45 -7.73
CA VAL A 5 3.97 6.00 -7.93
C VAL A 5 3.50 5.64 -9.33
N GLN A 6 4.23 4.74 -10.00
CA GLN A 6 3.91 4.18 -11.31
C GLN A 6 3.88 2.64 -11.24
N SER A 7 3.40 2.00 -12.30
CA SER A 7 3.12 0.55 -12.40
C SER A 7 4.32 -0.40 -12.22
N ASN A 8 5.54 0.13 -12.08
CA ASN A 8 6.75 -0.64 -11.81
C ASN A 8 7.61 0.02 -10.73
N SER A 9 6.99 0.81 -9.87
CA SER A 9 7.66 1.50 -8.78
C SER A 9 7.79 0.59 -7.54
N GLY A 10 8.93 0.71 -6.85
CA GLY A 10 9.08 0.22 -5.49
C GLY A 10 8.77 1.34 -4.50
N VAL A 11 7.80 1.12 -3.61
CA VAL A 11 7.37 2.11 -2.63
C VAL A 11 7.50 1.57 -1.21
N LEU A 12 8.13 2.35 -0.34
CA LEU A 12 8.20 2.05 1.08
C LEU A 12 6.99 2.65 1.78
N VAL A 13 6.18 1.80 2.41
CA VAL A 13 4.92 2.22 3.02
C VAL A 13 4.80 1.72 4.45
N HIS A 14 4.16 2.54 5.28
CA HIS A 14 3.57 2.08 6.53
C HIS A 14 2.07 1.91 6.31
N PHE A 15 1.61 0.67 6.30
CA PHE A 15 0.20 0.33 6.20
C PHE A 15 -0.32 -0.37 7.46
N THR A 16 -1.63 -0.24 7.65
CA THR A 16 -2.42 -0.99 8.63
C THR A 16 -3.53 -1.68 7.87
N LEU A 17 -3.58 -3.00 7.92
CA LEU A 17 -4.66 -3.80 7.36
C LEU A 17 -5.67 -4.09 8.47
N LYS A 18 -6.94 -3.79 8.19
CA LYS A 18 -8.06 -4.10 9.08
C LYS A 18 -8.99 -5.08 8.40
N LEU A 19 -9.56 -6.00 9.18
CA LEU A 19 -10.63 -6.88 8.73
C LEU A 19 -11.98 -6.15 8.82
N ASP A 20 -13.00 -6.72 8.20
CA ASP A 20 -14.36 -6.17 8.18
C ASP A 20 -14.99 -6.05 9.58
N ASP A 21 -14.51 -6.84 10.54
CA ASP A 21 -14.91 -6.75 11.95
C ASP A 21 -14.23 -5.59 12.71
N GLY A 22 -13.36 -4.83 12.05
CA GLY A 22 -12.61 -3.70 12.62
C GLY A 22 -11.32 -4.09 13.34
N SER A 23 -11.02 -5.38 13.48
CA SER A 23 -9.75 -5.86 14.04
C SER A 23 -8.58 -5.54 13.10
N THR A 24 -7.39 -5.33 13.68
CA THR A 24 -6.18 -5.07 12.89
C THR A 24 -5.50 -6.40 12.57
N ALA A 25 -5.52 -6.80 11.29
CA ALA A 25 -4.83 -7.99 10.82
C ALA A 25 -3.30 -7.79 10.78
N GLU A 26 -2.85 -6.62 10.30
CA GLU A 26 -1.43 -6.32 10.15
C GLU A 26 -1.18 -4.83 10.38
N SER A 27 -0.05 -4.48 11.02
CA SER A 27 0.35 -3.08 11.20
C SER A 27 1.87 -2.94 11.21
N THR A 28 2.41 -2.59 10.06
CA THR A 28 3.84 -2.26 9.91
C THR A 28 4.29 -1.09 10.77
N ARG A 29 3.36 -0.19 11.14
CA ARG A 29 3.64 0.93 12.04
C ARG A 29 3.89 0.47 13.47
N ASN A 30 3.20 -0.59 13.92
CA ASN A 30 3.42 -1.17 15.25
C ASN A 30 4.75 -1.93 15.30
N ASN A 31 5.13 -2.57 14.19
CA ASN A 31 6.37 -3.32 14.06
C ASN A 31 7.60 -2.43 13.80
N GLY A 32 7.43 -1.12 13.63
CA GLY A 32 8.51 -0.14 13.46
C GLY A 32 9.32 -0.26 12.16
N LYS A 33 8.92 -1.15 11.23
CA LYS A 33 9.60 -1.38 9.96
C LYS A 33 8.63 -1.15 8.81
N PRO A 34 8.95 -0.29 7.82
CA PRO A 34 8.12 -0.12 6.63
C PRO A 34 8.17 -1.39 5.77
N ALA A 35 7.10 -1.63 5.01
CA ALA A 35 7.07 -2.67 4.00
C ALA A 35 7.46 -2.09 2.63
N LEU A 36 8.19 -2.88 1.84
CA LEU A 36 8.46 -2.56 0.44
C LEU A 36 7.38 -3.20 -0.42
N PHE A 37 6.58 -2.36 -1.07
CA PHE A 37 5.59 -2.77 -2.06
C PHE A 37 6.18 -2.54 -3.44
N ARG A 38 6.21 -3.59 -4.26
CA ARG A 38 6.62 -3.51 -5.66
C ARG A 38 5.38 -3.68 -6.51
N LEU A 39 5.12 -2.67 -7.35
CA LEU A 39 4.04 -2.76 -8.32
C LEU A 39 4.53 -3.51 -9.55
N GLY A 40 3.68 -4.34 -10.14
CA GLY A 40 3.94 -5.04 -11.40
C GLY A 40 4.76 -6.33 -11.27
N ASP A 41 5.08 -6.79 -10.05
CA ASP A 41 5.78 -8.07 -9.82
C ASP A 41 4.84 -9.22 -9.37
N ALA A 42 3.53 -8.98 -9.43
CA ALA A 42 2.47 -9.89 -8.98
C ALA A 42 2.52 -10.23 -7.47
N SER A 43 3.30 -9.51 -6.66
CA SER A 43 3.28 -9.66 -5.20
C SER A 43 2.08 -8.99 -4.52
N LEU A 44 1.45 -8.03 -5.22
CA LEU A 44 0.29 -7.27 -4.76
C LEU A 44 -0.91 -7.57 -5.65
N THR A 45 -2.12 -7.46 -5.10
CA THR A 45 -3.33 -7.56 -5.90
C THR A 45 -3.49 -6.33 -6.78
N GLU A 46 -4.07 -6.50 -7.98
CA GLU A 46 -4.28 -5.38 -8.90
C GLU A 46 -5.07 -4.23 -8.24
N GLY A 47 -6.09 -4.54 -7.44
CA GLY A 47 -6.85 -3.53 -6.71
C GLY A 47 -5.98 -2.69 -5.78
N LEU A 48 -5.03 -3.31 -5.08
CA LEU A 48 -4.07 -2.59 -4.23
C LEU A 48 -3.14 -1.70 -5.05
N GLU A 49 -2.60 -2.21 -6.16
CA GLU A 49 -1.73 -1.42 -7.03
C GLU A 49 -2.45 -0.20 -7.60
N GLN A 50 -3.68 -0.36 -8.09
CA GLN A 50 -4.48 0.73 -8.65
C GLN A 50 -4.70 1.87 -7.64
N HIS A 51 -4.90 1.55 -6.35
CA HIS A 51 -5.04 2.55 -5.31
C HIS A 51 -3.74 3.28 -4.95
N LEU A 52 -2.58 2.70 -5.29
CA LEU A 52 -1.27 3.30 -5.05
C LEU A 52 -0.80 4.18 -6.22
N LEU A 53 -1.23 3.89 -7.45
CA LEU A 53 -0.85 4.64 -8.64
C LEU A 53 -1.15 6.14 -8.49
N GLY A 54 -0.19 6.97 -8.88
CA GLY A 54 -0.32 8.43 -8.84
C GLY A 54 -0.10 9.07 -7.46
N LEU A 55 -0.10 8.31 -6.37
CA LEU A 55 0.26 8.82 -5.04
C LEU A 55 1.69 9.33 -5.00
N LYS A 56 1.99 10.23 -4.08
CA LYS A 56 3.31 10.79 -3.85
C LYS A 56 3.82 10.46 -2.45
N ALA A 57 5.12 10.61 -2.24
CA ALA A 57 5.71 10.44 -0.92
C ALA A 57 5.06 11.40 0.09
N GLY A 58 4.57 10.83 1.21
CA GLY A 58 3.86 11.57 2.25
C GLY A 58 2.35 11.51 2.15
N ASP A 59 1.80 11.10 0.99
CA ASP A 59 0.36 10.92 0.83
C ASP A 59 -0.12 9.75 1.70
N LYS A 60 -1.36 9.87 2.17
CA LYS A 60 -2.05 8.84 2.94
C LYS A 60 -3.37 8.57 2.25
N THR A 61 -3.62 7.30 1.96
CA THR A 61 -4.90 6.83 1.42
C THR A 61 -5.48 5.77 2.34
N ASN A 62 -6.80 5.65 2.34
CA ASN A 62 -7.53 4.59 3.01
C ASN A 62 -8.57 4.06 2.03
N PHE A 63 -8.55 2.75 1.79
CA PHE A 63 -9.46 2.08 0.88
C PHE A 63 -9.75 0.68 1.40
N SER A 64 -10.89 0.14 0.98
CA SER A 64 -11.28 -1.24 1.26
C SER A 64 -11.14 -2.03 -0.02
N LEU A 65 -10.39 -3.12 0.03
CA LEU A 65 -10.33 -4.09 -1.05
C LEU A 65 -11.46 -5.09 -0.84
N ARG A 66 -12.29 -5.29 -1.85
CA ARG A 66 -13.22 -6.42 -1.88
C ARG A 66 -12.49 -7.63 -2.46
N ALA A 67 -12.70 -8.79 -1.86
CA ALA A 67 -12.22 -10.07 -2.38
C ALA A 67 -12.88 -10.41 -3.73
#